data_AF-A0A093QD12-F1
#
_entry.id   AF-A0A093QD12-F1
#
_cell.length_a   1.000
_cell.length_b   1.000
_cell.length_c   1.000
_cell.angle_alpha   90.00
_cell.angle_beta   90.00
_cell.angle_gamma   90.00
#
_symmetry.space_group_name_H-M   'P 1'
#
loop_
_entity.id
_entity.type
_entity.pdbx_description
1 polymer ?
#
loop_
_entity_poly.entity_id
_entity_poly.type
_entity_poly.pdbx_seq_one_letter_code
_entity_poly.pdbx_strand_id
1 'polypeptide(L)' 'IDVYQAWCGPCKAVMNVLRKLKNDFSEDNVLHFAVAEADSIETLKPFRKNCEPVFLF' A
#
# COMPACT_ATOMS: atom_id res chain seq x y z
N ILE A 1 3.07 4.35 4.65
CA ILE A 1 2.60 2.95 4.59
C ILE A 1 1.36 2.90 3.69
N ASP A 2 1.41 2.16 2.59
CA ASP A 2 0.26 1.92 1.71
C ASP A 2 -0.47 0.64 2.14
N VAL A 3 -1.76 0.77 2.42
CA VAL A 3 -2.62 -0.33 2.89
C VAL A 3 -3.49 -0.80 1.74
N TYR A 4 -3.40 -2.09 1.40
CA TYR A 4 -4.15 -2.70 0.30
C TYR A 4 -4.93 -3.93 0.75
N GLN A 5 -5.91 -4.35 -0.07
CA GLN A 5 -6.68 -5.58 0.12
C GLN A 5 -6.39 -6.55 -1.02
N ALA A 6 -6.06 -7.82 -0.72
CA ALA A 6 -5.65 -8.78 -1.74
C ALA A 6 -6.77 -9.18 -2.72
N TRP A 7 -8.04 -9.03 -2.34
CA TRP A 7 -9.19 -9.29 -3.21
C TRP A 7 -9.59 -8.07 -4.05
N CYS A 8 -9.11 -6.87 -3.72
CA CYS A 8 -9.41 -5.64 -4.45
C CYS A 8 -8.55 -5.56 -5.73
N GLY A 9 -9.21 -5.73 -6.89
CA GLY A 9 -8.58 -5.62 -8.21
C GLY A 9 -7.90 -4.26 -8.46
N PRO A 10 -8.58 -3.12 -8.25
CA PRO A 10 -7.99 -1.79 -8.43
C PRO A 10 -6.77 -1.54 -7.54
N CYS A 11 -6.80 -2.03 -6.30
CA CYS A 11 -5.70 -1.88 -5.35
C CYS A 11 -4.40 -2.54 -5.87
N LYS A 12 -4.50 -3.69 -6.55
CA LYS A 12 -3.32 -4.35 -7.15
C LYS A 12 -2.69 -3.54 -8.28
N ALA A 13 -3.46 -2.79 -9.05
CA ALA A 13 -2.92 -1.95 -10.12
C ALA A 13 -2.08 -0.80 -9.53
N VAL A 14 -2.57 -0.16 -8.46
CA VAL A 14 -1.88 0.93 -7.77
C VAL A 14 -0.58 0.45 -7.10
N MET A 15 -0.57 -0.76 -6.55
CA MET A 15 0.63 -1.38 -5.96
C MET A 15 1.81 -1.47 -6.94
N ASN A 16 1.56 -1.70 -8.23
CA ASN A 16 2.62 -1.73 -9.24
C ASN A 16 3.24 -0.35 -9.49
N VAL A 17 2.40 0.70 -9.49
CA VAL A 17 2.86 2.08 -9.62
C VAL A 17 3.71 2.48 -8.41
N LEU A 18 3.24 2.17 -7.20
CA LEU A 18 3.97 2.47 -5.96
C LEU A 18 5.28 1.71 -5.84
N ARG A 19 5.34 0.47 -6.34
CA ARG A 19 6.59 -0.28 -6.42
C ARG A 19 7.60 0.38 -7.36
N LYS A 20 7.14 0.91 -8.49
CA LYS A 20 8.01 1.66 -9.41
C LYS A 20 8.53 2.93 -8.74
N LEU A 21 7.65 3.71 -8.11
CA LEU A 21 8.04 4.91 -7.36
C LEU A 21 9.04 4.56 -6.24
N LYS A 22 8.79 3.49 -5.47
CA LYS A 22 9.73 3.03 -4.45
C LYS A 22 11.12 2.80 -5.02
N ASN A 23 11.22 2.16 -6.19
CA ASN A 23 12.51 1.89 -6.82
C ASN A 23 13.17 3.18 -7.29
N ASP A 24 12.42 4.08 -7.95
CA ASP A 24 12.92 5.34 -8.49
C ASP A 24 13.43 6.28 -7.38
N PHE A 25 12.83 6.24 -6.19
CA PHE A 25 13.18 7.08 -5.04
C PHE A 25 13.98 6.32 -3.96
N SER A 26 14.42 5.08 -4.21
CA SER A 26 15.08 4.25 -3.19
C SER A 26 16.51 4.71 -2.88
N GLU A 27 17.17 5.40 -3.80
CA GLU A 27 18.59 5.76 -3.70
C GLU A 27 18.82 6.95 -2.76
N ASP A 28 17.87 7.88 -2.68
CA ASP A 28 18.04 9.13 -1.96
C ASP A 28 17.67 9.05 -0.46
N ASN A 29 17.22 7.89 0.05
CA ASN A 29 16.79 7.68 1.46
C ASN A 29 15.76 8.70 2.00
N VAL A 30 15.09 9.45 1.12
CA VAL A 30 14.16 10.53 1.51
C VAL A 30 12.80 9.95 1.93
N LEU A 31 12.44 8.77 1.42
CA LEU A 31 11.11 8.18 1.59
C LEU A 31 11.19 6.68 1.90
N HIS A 32 10.62 6.28 3.04
CA HIS A 32 10.46 4.88 3.41
C HIS A 32 9.11 4.33 2.94
N PHE A 33 9.13 3.62 1.81
CA PHE A 33 7.95 2.95 1.28
C PHE A 33 7.74 1.57 1.92
N ALA A 34 6.62 1.42 2.61
CA ALA A 34 6.12 0.18 3.17
C ALA A 34 4.70 -0.09 2.69
N VAL A 35 4.38 -1.35 2.47
CA VAL A 35 3.07 -1.84 2.03
C VAL A 35 2.55 -2.86 3.02
N ALA A 36 1.26 -2.80 3.31
CA ALA A 36 0.60 -3.60 4.33
C ALA A 36 -0.73 -4.16 3.80
N GLU A 37 -0.94 -5.47 3.95
CA GLU A 37 -2.21 -6.10 3.61
C GLU A 37 -3.19 -5.93 4.78
N ALA A 38 -4.31 -5.26 4.54
CA ALA A 38 -5.31 -4.93 5.57
C ALA A 38 -5.90 -6.18 6.24
N ASP A 39 -6.11 -7.25 5.48
CA ASP A 39 -6.73 -8.49 5.98
C ASP A 39 -5.79 -9.30 6.87
N SER A 40 -4.47 -9.19 6.66
CA SER A 40 -3.43 -9.88 7.42
C SER A 40 -3.06 -9.19 8.74
N ILE A 41 -3.48 -7.93 8.95
CA ILE A 41 -3.09 -7.12 10.11
C ILE A 41 -4.33 -6.67 10.89
N GLU A 42 -4.42 -7.10 12.16
CA GLU A 42 -5.55 -6.82 13.05
C GLU A 42 -5.77 -5.32 13.30
N THR A 43 -4.68 -4.55 13.46
CA THR A 43 -4.74 -3.10 13.67
C THR A 43 -5.21 -2.32 12.44
N LEU A 44 -5.17 -2.92 11.25
CA LEU A 44 -5.65 -2.34 10.00
C LEU A 44 -7.11 -2.71 9.70
N LYS A 45 -7.81 -3.38 10.62
CA LYS A 45 -9.26 -3.66 10.54
C LYS A 45 -10.13 -2.46 10.15
N PRO A 46 -9.88 -1.22 10.65
CA PRO A 46 -10.68 -0.06 10.26
C PRO A 46 -10.62 0.29 8.78
N PHE A 47 -9.56 -0.13 8.08
CA PHE A 47 -9.34 0.13 6.65
C PHE A 47 -9.82 -1.02 5.75
N ARG A 48 -10.39 -2.08 6.34
CA ARG A 48 -11.00 -3.19 5.59
C ARG A 48 -12.35 -2.75 5.01
N LYS A 49 -12.73 -3.35 3.87
CA LYS A 49 -14.00 -3.18 3.12
C LYS A 49 -14.06 -2.04 2.10
N ASN A 50 -13.11 -1.12 2.08
CA ASN A 50 -13.05 -0.12 1.02
C ASN A 50 -12.31 -0.71 -0.19
N CYS A 51 -12.87 -0.57 -1.39
CA CYS A 51 -12.27 -1.05 -2.63
C CYS A 51 -11.26 -0.03 -3.20
N GLU A 52 -10.47 0.58 -2.32
CA GLU A 52 -9.50 1.63 -2.61
C GLU A 52 -8.27 1.47 -1.69
N PRO A 53 -7.05 1.77 -2.18
CA PRO A 53 -5.85 1.79 -1.36
C PRO A 53 -5.86 2.98 -0.39
N VAL A 54 -5.29 2.78 0.80
CA VAL A 54 -5.20 3.83 1.84
C VAL A 54 -3.74 4.19 2.09
N PHE A 55 -3.42 5.48 1.89
CA PHE A 55 -2.10 6.03 2.15
C PHE A 55 -2.00 6.60 3.56
N LEU A 56 -1.19 5.97 4.41
CA LEU A 56 -0.82 6.48 5.72
C LEU A 56 0.57 7.12 5.62
N PHE A 57 0.70 8.40 5.95
CA PHE A 57 1.98 9.13 5.94
C PHE A 57 2.62 9.14 7.32
#